data_AF-A0A9D6IYD3-F1
#
_entry.id   AF-A0A9D6IYD3-F1
#
_cell.length_a   1.000
_cell.length_b   1.000
_cell.length_c   1.000
_cell.angle_alpha   90.00
_cell.angle_beta   90.00
_cell.angle_gamma   90.00
#
_symmetry.space_group_name_H-M   'P 1'
#
loop_
_entity.id
_entity.type
_entity.pdbx_description
1 polymer ?
#
loop_
_entity_poly.entity_id
_entity_poly.type
_entity_poly.pdbx_seq_one_letter_code
_entity_poly.pdbx_strand_id
1 'polypeptide(L)'
;MEIEAKLRAPRGAILDAIAGRRRLAGYALRPVGARDLETLYLDTRRHDLLRAGIAFRIRRAPDGVELTIKLPGEIAGVVHRRPELTWRQRRMPELPFVPRRLALRARLAPWTADRPLWPLVGTRIRRRALLALRGPGTAPLGEIDLDEVRFFAPGTAGDRRTSRRSHEVEVELLGGGERDLERLVQALRRDYDLRPALGSKLVRALRWAGIGPPRRPRGAAASRDSP
;
A
#
# COMPACT_ATOMS: atom_id res chain seq x y z
N MET A 1 -1.59 6.47 -13.44
CA MET A 1 -1.50 7.22 -12.17
C MET A 1 -2.54 6.62 -11.25
N GLU A 2 -2.16 6.20 -10.04
CA GLU A 2 -3.11 5.75 -9.02
C GLU A 2 -3.59 6.98 -8.22
N ILE A 3 -4.89 7.10 -7.98
CA ILE A 3 -5.50 8.15 -7.16
C ILE A 3 -6.40 7.48 -6.13
N GLU A 4 -6.07 7.63 -4.86
CA GLU A 4 -6.77 6.95 -3.77
C GLU A 4 -6.87 7.82 -2.52
N ALA A 5 -7.94 7.68 -1.75
CA ALA A 5 -8.05 8.26 -0.42
C ALA A 5 -7.84 7.21 0.65
N LYS A 6 -7.06 7.53 1.70
CA LYS A 6 -6.75 6.59 2.79
C LYS A 6 -7.27 7.06 4.14
N LEU A 7 -8.07 6.22 4.77
CA LEU A 7 -8.70 6.46 6.05
C LEU A 7 -8.40 5.32 7.02
N ARG A 8 -8.27 5.64 8.30
CA ARG A 8 -8.08 4.68 9.39
C ARG A 8 -9.39 4.53 10.14
N ALA A 9 -9.80 3.28 10.33
CA ALA A 9 -10.87 2.93 11.25
C ALA A 9 -10.28 2.54 12.63
N PRO A 10 -10.81 3.07 13.75
CA PRO A 10 -10.35 2.68 15.08
C PRO A 10 -10.73 1.23 15.43
N ARG A 11 -11.81 0.69 14.84
CA ARG A 11 -12.35 -0.64 15.18
C ARG A 11 -12.80 -1.39 13.92
N GLY A 12 -12.66 -2.73 13.94
CA GLY A 12 -13.08 -3.61 12.85
C GLY A 12 -14.58 -3.55 12.54
N ALA A 13 -15.42 -3.32 13.56
CA ALA A 13 -16.88 -3.18 13.40
C ALA A 13 -17.28 -2.06 12.41
N ILE A 14 -16.45 -1.04 12.22
CA ILE A 14 -16.70 0.00 11.22
C ILE A 14 -16.54 -0.58 9.80
N LEU A 15 -15.55 -1.44 9.58
CA LEU A 15 -15.40 -2.14 8.31
C LEU A 15 -16.60 -3.05 8.04
N ASP A 16 -17.10 -3.75 9.07
CA ASP A 16 -18.29 -4.59 8.95
C ASP A 16 -19.53 -3.77 8.57
N ALA A 17 -19.73 -2.63 9.23
CA ALA A 17 -20.83 -1.73 8.94
C ALA A 17 -20.76 -1.13 7.52
N ILE A 18 -19.57 -0.80 7.01
CA ILE A 18 -19.40 -0.33 5.64
C ILE A 18 -19.66 -1.47 4.65
N ALA A 19 -19.14 -2.67 4.90
CA ALA A 19 -19.34 -3.84 4.04
C ALA A 19 -20.83 -4.21 3.84
N GLY A 20 -21.67 -3.91 4.83
CA GLY A 20 -23.12 -4.09 4.76
C GLY A 20 -23.86 -3.07 3.90
N ARG A 21 -23.24 -1.96 3.50
CA ARG A 21 -23.91 -0.90 2.74
C ARG A 21 -24.24 -1.34 1.31
N ARG A 22 -25.33 -0.78 0.80
CA ARG A 22 -25.75 -0.92 -0.61
C ARG A 22 -25.79 0.41 -1.36
N ARG A 23 -25.77 1.53 -0.63
CA ARG A 23 -25.73 2.88 -1.17
C ARG A 23 -24.87 3.79 -0.30
N LEU A 24 -24.19 4.74 -0.93
CA LEU A 24 -23.39 5.78 -0.28
C LEU A 24 -23.29 6.99 -1.20
N ALA A 25 -23.57 8.19 -0.70
CA ALA A 25 -23.44 9.44 -1.47
C ALA A 25 -24.16 9.44 -2.85
N GLY A 26 -25.29 8.74 -2.97
CA GLY A 26 -26.03 8.60 -4.22
C GLY A 26 -25.55 7.46 -5.13
N TYR A 27 -24.40 6.85 -4.85
CA TYR A 27 -23.86 5.71 -5.60
C TYR A 27 -24.42 4.39 -5.09
N ALA A 28 -24.60 3.42 -5.99
CA ALA A 28 -24.83 2.03 -5.63
C ALA A 28 -23.49 1.38 -5.23
N LEU A 29 -23.52 0.52 -4.21
CA LEU A 29 -22.36 -0.23 -3.75
C LEU A 29 -22.57 -1.72 -4.02
N ARG A 30 -21.65 -2.34 -4.75
CA ARG A 30 -21.68 -3.76 -5.09
C ARG A 30 -20.53 -4.51 -4.43
N PRO A 31 -20.81 -5.48 -3.54
CA PRO A 31 -19.76 -6.32 -2.96
C PRO A 31 -19.02 -7.15 -4.01
N VAL A 32 -17.70 -7.24 -3.87
CA VAL A 32 -16.81 -8.07 -4.73
C VAL A 32 -16.36 -9.34 -3.99
N GLY A 33 -16.70 -9.44 -2.70
CA GLY A 33 -16.26 -10.52 -1.83
C GLY A 33 -14.98 -10.17 -1.06
N ALA A 34 -14.37 -11.20 -0.48
CA ALA A 34 -13.22 -11.04 0.40
C ALA A 34 -11.99 -11.78 -0.13
N ARG A 35 -10.80 -11.20 0.07
CA ARG A 35 -9.53 -11.73 -0.43
C ARG A 35 -8.47 -11.65 0.66
N ASP A 36 -7.60 -12.65 0.68
CA ASP A 36 -6.44 -12.68 1.56
C ASP A 36 -5.20 -12.29 0.76
N LEU A 37 -4.54 -11.23 1.21
CA LEU A 37 -3.35 -10.68 0.55
C LEU A 37 -2.17 -10.79 1.50
N GLU A 38 -1.08 -11.40 1.04
CA GLU A 38 0.20 -11.37 1.75
C GLU A 38 1.19 -10.55 0.93
N THR A 39 1.82 -9.57 1.55
CA THR A 39 2.77 -8.67 0.87
C THR A 39 4.09 -8.68 1.62
N LEU A 40 5.19 -8.82 0.87
CA LEU A 40 6.54 -8.53 1.33
C LEU A 40 7.00 -7.21 0.69
N TYR A 41 7.51 -6.30 1.50
CA TYR A 41 8.21 -5.11 1.02
C TYR A 41 9.71 -5.40 1.01
N LEU A 42 10.36 -5.09 -0.10
CA LEU A 42 11.77 -5.43 -0.31
C LEU A 42 12.57 -4.17 -0.62
N ASP A 43 13.83 -4.16 -0.21
CA ASP A 43 14.79 -3.10 -0.50
C ASP A 43 16.22 -3.66 -0.49
N THR A 44 17.20 -2.88 -0.91
CA THR A 44 18.61 -3.24 -0.70
C THR A 44 18.92 -3.25 0.79
N ARG A 45 20.01 -3.91 1.20
CA ARG A 45 20.50 -3.81 2.60
C ARG A 45 20.81 -2.39 3.05
N ARG A 46 21.00 -1.49 2.09
CA ARG A 46 21.24 -0.07 2.37
C ARG A 46 19.94 0.70 2.48
N HIS A 47 18.76 0.17 2.18
CA HIS A 47 17.49 0.91 2.12
C HIS A 47 17.48 2.01 1.03
N ASP A 48 18.02 1.68 -0.15
CA ASP A 48 18.13 2.65 -1.26
C ASP A 48 16.77 3.09 -1.79
N LEU A 49 15.79 2.17 -1.91
CA LEU A 49 14.45 2.50 -2.38
C LEU A 49 13.70 3.37 -1.38
N LEU A 50 13.76 3.03 -0.09
CA LEU A 50 13.15 3.83 0.97
C LEU A 50 13.71 5.25 1.02
N ARG A 51 15.03 5.42 0.86
CA ARG A 51 15.64 6.76 0.78
C ARG A 51 15.15 7.57 -0.43
N ALA A 52 14.84 6.88 -1.53
CA ALA A 52 14.26 7.50 -2.72
C ALA A 52 12.73 7.71 -2.63
N GLY A 53 12.09 7.34 -1.51
CA GLY A 53 10.63 7.40 -1.37
C GLY A 53 9.87 6.37 -2.20
N ILE A 54 10.57 5.32 -2.65
CA ILE A 54 10.04 4.25 -3.49
C ILE A 54 9.68 3.04 -2.63
N ALA A 55 8.55 2.41 -2.93
CA ALA A 55 8.18 1.14 -2.35
C ALA A 55 8.17 0.05 -3.43
N PHE A 56 9.02 -0.97 -3.26
CA PHE A 56 8.90 -2.20 -4.02
C PHE A 56 8.27 -3.28 -3.16
N ARG A 57 7.26 -3.95 -3.70
CA ARG A 57 6.55 -5.04 -3.00
C ARG A 57 6.32 -6.24 -3.91
N ILE A 58 6.30 -7.41 -3.29
CA ILE A 58 5.80 -8.65 -3.88
C ILE A 58 4.55 -9.03 -3.09
N ARG A 59 3.42 -9.12 -3.77
CA ARG A 59 2.13 -9.49 -3.18
C ARG A 59 1.68 -10.84 -3.73
N ARG A 60 1.37 -11.76 -2.84
CA ARG A 60 0.60 -12.97 -3.13
C ARG A 60 -0.88 -12.67 -2.89
N ALA A 61 -1.68 -12.93 -3.90
CA ALA A 61 -3.14 -12.85 -3.89
C ALA A 61 -3.72 -14.19 -4.38
N PRO A 62 -5.04 -14.44 -4.23
CA PRO A 62 -5.65 -15.68 -4.69
C PRO A 62 -5.49 -15.93 -6.20
N ASP A 63 -5.39 -14.86 -7.00
CA ASP A 63 -5.26 -14.88 -8.46
C ASP A 63 -3.81 -14.88 -8.97
N GLY A 64 -2.81 -14.83 -8.08
CA GLY A 64 -1.40 -14.95 -8.44
C GLY A 64 -0.47 -14.07 -7.63
N VAL A 65 0.67 -13.75 -8.23
CA VAL A 65 1.71 -12.92 -7.62
C VAL A 65 1.88 -11.63 -8.40
N GLU A 66 1.88 -10.50 -7.69
CA GLU A 66 2.06 -9.16 -8.23
C GLU A 66 3.36 -8.55 -7.70
N LEU A 67 4.17 -8.01 -8.60
CA LEU A 67 5.37 -7.25 -8.29
C LEU A 67 5.04 -5.80 -8.59
N THR A 68 5.10 -4.95 -7.59
CA THR A 68 4.67 -3.56 -7.70
C THR A 68 5.78 -2.62 -7.29
N ILE A 69 6.04 -1.61 -8.12
CA ILE A 69 6.82 -0.41 -7.77
C ILE A 69 5.84 0.75 -7.60
N LYS A 70 5.80 1.34 -6.40
CA LYS A 70 5.16 2.64 -6.16
C LYS A 70 6.24 3.72 -6.10
N LEU A 71 6.17 4.68 -7.02
CA LEU A 71 7.09 5.80 -7.09
C LEU A 71 6.67 6.93 -6.13
N PRO A 72 7.54 7.92 -5.88
CA PRO A 72 7.16 9.14 -5.19
C PRO A 72 5.99 9.82 -5.89
N GLY A 73 5.19 10.51 -5.11
CA GLY A 73 4.06 11.28 -5.63
C GLY A 73 3.45 12.12 -4.52
N GLU A 74 2.30 12.69 -4.80
CA GLU A 74 1.71 13.76 -4.00
C GLU A 74 0.76 13.21 -2.94
N ILE A 75 0.63 13.96 -1.85
CA ILE A 75 -0.36 13.73 -0.79
C ILE A 75 -1.05 15.07 -0.52
N ALA A 76 -2.37 15.11 -0.74
CA ALA A 76 -3.21 16.26 -0.44
C ALA A 76 -4.30 15.83 0.55
N GLY A 77 -4.10 16.13 1.84
CA GLY A 77 -5.00 15.67 2.90
C GLY A 77 -5.02 14.14 3.01
N VAL A 78 -6.16 13.53 2.64
CA VAL A 78 -6.34 12.07 2.63
C VAL A 78 -6.10 11.44 1.25
N VAL A 79 -5.96 12.25 0.20
CA VAL A 79 -5.80 11.79 -1.18
C VAL A 79 -4.31 11.61 -1.49
N HIS A 80 -3.97 10.46 -2.04
CA HIS A 80 -2.64 10.08 -2.52
C HIS A 80 -2.68 9.97 -4.04
N ARG A 81 -1.69 10.56 -4.72
CA ARG A 81 -1.49 10.43 -6.17
C ARG A 81 -0.09 9.89 -6.45
N ARG A 82 0.02 8.69 -6.99
CA ARG A 82 1.34 8.05 -7.23
C ARG A 82 1.39 7.27 -8.53
N PRO A 83 2.50 7.35 -9.27
CA PRO A 83 2.76 6.39 -10.33
C PRO A 83 3.00 5.00 -9.73
N GLU A 84 2.31 4.00 -10.27
CA GLU A 84 2.48 2.59 -9.95
C GLU A 84 2.80 1.80 -11.23
N LEU A 85 3.71 0.83 -11.11
CA LEU A 85 3.99 -0.15 -12.15
C LEU A 85 3.86 -1.55 -11.54
N THR A 86 3.00 -2.38 -12.14
CA THR A 86 2.70 -3.73 -11.64
C THR A 86 2.93 -4.79 -12.70
N TRP A 87 3.63 -5.86 -12.33
CA TRP A 87 3.86 -7.04 -13.17
C TRP A 87 3.26 -8.27 -12.50
N ARG A 88 2.57 -9.10 -13.29
CA ARG A 88 1.99 -10.36 -12.83
C ARG A 88 2.89 -11.55 -13.13
N GLN A 89 2.88 -12.52 -12.23
CA GLN A 89 3.51 -13.83 -12.42
C GLN A 89 2.80 -14.92 -11.60
N ARG A 90 3.01 -16.19 -11.97
CA ARG A 90 2.30 -17.32 -11.37
C ARG A 90 2.88 -17.75 -10.02
N ARG A 91 4.20 -17.68 -9.86
CA ARG A 91 4.92 -18.21 -8.69
C ARG A 91 5.61 -17.09 -7.93
N MET A 92 5.79 -17.27 -6.62
CA MET A 92 6.67 -16.38 -5.86
C MET A 92 8.10 -16.48 -6.40
N PRO A 93 8.81 -15.36 -6.55
CA PRO A 93 10.22 -15.41 -6.89
C PRO A 93 11.05 -15.85 -5.68
N GLU A 94 12.28 -16.28 -5.96
CA GLU A 94 13.28 -16.58 -4.93
C GLU A 94 13.69 -15.30 -4.17
N LEU A 95 14.10 -15.48 -2.93
CA LEU A 95 14.60 -14.42 -2.05
C LEU A 95 16.06 -14.71 -1.65
N PRO A 96 16.95 -13.69 -1.59
CA PRO A 96 16.70 -12.28 -1.94
C PRO A 96 16.35 -12.10 -3.42
N PHE A 97 15.46 -11.16 -3.70
CA PHE A 97 14.94 -10.95 -5.04
C PHE A 97 15.97 -10.28 -5.94
N VAL A 98 16.23 -10.88 -7.09
CA VAL A 98 17.04 -10.30 -8.16
C VAL A 98 16.14 -10.12 -9.39
N PRO A 99 15.92 -8.89 -9.88
CA PRO A 99 15.02 -8.65 -11.00
C PRO A 99 15.59 -9.25 -12.30
N ARG A 100 15.01 -10.36 -12.75
CA ARG A 100 15.41 -11.05 -14.00
C ARG A 100 14.71 -10.49 -15.25
N ARG A 101 13.48 -9.97 -15.11
CA ARG A 101 12.73 -9.38 -16.23
C ARG A 101 13.35 -8.04 -16.62
N LEU A 102 13.78 -7.88 -17.88
CA LEU A 102 14.48 -6.68 -18.36
C LEU A 102 13.72 -5.39 -18.03
N ALA A 103 12.41 -5.34 -18.30
CA ALA A 103 11.60 -4.17 -18.02
C ALA A 103 11.55 -3.82 -16.51
N LEU A 104 11.44 -4.81 -15.63
CA LEU A 104 11.45 -4.58 -14.18
C LEU A 104 12.84 -4.16 -13.68
N ARG A 105 13.88 -4.82 -14.18
CA ARG A 105 15.28 -4.49 -13.87
C ARG A 105 15.60 -3.06 -14.27
N ALA A 106 15.28 -2.67 -15.51
CA ALA A 106 15.50 -1.30 -16.01
C ALA A 106 14.78 -0.25 -15.15
N ARG A 107 13.65 -0.59 -14.53
CA ARG A 107 12.97 0.29 -13.59
C ARG A 107 13.66 0.36 -12.24
N LEU A 108 14.17 -0.72 -11.66
CA LEU A 108 14.78 -0.71 -10.33
C LEU A 108 16.26 -0.29 -10.30
N ALA A 109 17.00 -0.60 -11.36
CA ALA A 109 18.46 -0.42 -11.44
C ALA A 109 18.95 1.00 -11.10
N PRO A 110 18.27 2.11 -11.48
CA PRO A 110 18.71 3.46 -11.13
C PRO A 110 18.87 3.71 -9.62
N TRP A 111 18.15 2.96 -8.78
CA TRP A 111 18.23 3.10 -7.32
C TRP A 111 19.00 1.96 -6.66
N THR A 112 18.87 0.75 -7.20
CA THR A 112 19.41 -0.44 -6.55
C THR A 112 20.83 -0.78 -7.00
N ALA A 113 21.29 -0.22 -8.13
CA ALA A 113 22.51 -0.64 -8.82
C ALA A 113 22.55 -2.17 -9.01
N ASP A 114 21.41 -2.75 -9.37
CA ASP A 114 21.18 -4.19 -9.54
C ASP A 114 21.46 -5.06 -8.30
N ARG A 115 21.62 -4.44 -7.12
CA ARG A 115 21.82 -5.20 -5.88
C ARG A 115 20.58 -6.04 -5.56
N PRO A 116 20.76 -7.24 -4.97
CA PRO A 116 19.65 -8.06 -4.49
C PRO A 116 18.78 -7.31 -3.47
N LEU A 117 17.47 -7.53 -3.57
CA LEU A 117 16.49 -6.93 -2.67
C LEU A 117 16.07 -7.94 -1.60
N TRP A 118 16.19 -7.54 -0.35
CA TRP A 118 15.90 -8.34 0.82
C TRP A 118 14.54 -7.94 1.38
N PRO A 119 13.75 -8.91 1.89
CA PRO A 119 12.55 -8.59 2.64
C PRO A 119 12.88 -7.67 3.84
N LEU A 120 12.12 -6.59 3.97
CA LEU A 120 12.21 -5.66 5.10
C LEU A 120 11.11 -5.92 6.12
N VAL A 121 9.86 -5.90 5.66
CA VAL A 121 8.64 -6.05 6.45
C VAL A 121 7.54 -6.65 5.59
N GLY A 122 6.53 -7.22 6.22
CA GLY A 122 5.37 -7.76 5.52
C GLY A 122 4.03 -7.32 6.09
N THR A 123 2.99 -7.46 5.26
CA THR A 123 1.59 -7.29 5.66
C THR A 123 0.76 -8.49 5.27
N ARG A 124 -0.13 -8.94 6.16
CA ARG A 124 -1.26 -9.81 5.82
C ARG A 124 -2.55 -9.01 5.91
N ILE A 125 -3.37 -9.07 4.89
CA ILE A 125 -4.58 -8.27 4.78
C ILE A 125 -5.75 -9.19 4.46
N ARG A 126 -6.79 -9.14 5.28
CA ARG A 126 -8.13 -9.61 4.90
C ARG A 126 -8.87 -8.40 4.33
N ARG A 127 -9.05 -8.37 3.01
CA ARG A 127 -9.71 -7.28 2.30
C ARG A 127 -11.13 -7.67 1.95
N ARG A 128 -12.09 -6.79 2.22
CA ARG A 128 -13.43 -6.81 1.59
C ARG A 128 -13.52 -5.61 0.67
N ALA A 129 -14.01 -5.79 -0.55
CA ALA A 129 -14.10 -4.71 -1.52
C ALA A 129 -15.55 -4.45 -1.93
N LEU A 130 -15.88 -3.16 -2.10
CA LEU A 130 -17.14 -2.68 -2.66
C LEU A 130 -16.85 -1.83 -3.90
N LEU A 131 -17.49 -2.11 -5.01
CA LEU A 131 -17.46 -1.24 -6.18
C LEU A 131 -18.52 -0.16 -6.04
N ALA A 132 -18.13 1.09 -6.24
CA ALA A 132 -19.05 2.23 -6.33
C ALA A 132 -19.47 2.44 -7.79
N LEU A 133 -20.78 2.56 -8.03
CA LEU A 133 -21.37 2.68 -9.35
C LEU A 133 -22.39 3.83 -9.37
N ARG A 134 -22.53 4.55 -10.49
CA ARG A 134 -23.57 5.58 -10.65
C ARG A 134 -24.97 4.99 -10.58
N GLY A 135 -25.12 3.77 -11.09
CA GLY A 135 -26.34 2.99 -11.01
C GLY A 135 -26.08 1.51 -11.29
N PRO A 136 -27.08 0.65 -11.12
CA PRO A 136 -27.00 -0.77 -11.51
C PRO A 136 -26.55 -0.91 -12.97
N GLY A 137 -25.66 -1.87 -13.25
CA GLY A 137 -25.16 -2.16 -14.60
C GLY A 137 -24.13 -1.17 -15.19
N THR A 138 -23.83 -0.06 -14.51
CA THR A 138 -22.81 0.89 -14.97
C THR A 138 -21.39 0.39 -14.70
N ALA A 139 -20.39 0.94 -15.40
CA ALA A 139 -18.99 0.69 -15.06
C ALA A 139 -18.67 1.25 -13.65
N PRO A 140 -17.84 0.56 -12.85
CA PRO A 140 -17.40 1.09 -11.56
C PRO A 140 -16.63 2.39 -11.73
N LEU A 141 -16.95 3.37 -10.90
CA LEU A 141 -16.22 4.64 -10.86
C LEU A 141 -15.07 4.61 -9.84
N GLY A 142 -15.20 3.75 -8.82
CA GLY A 142 -14.21 3.57 -7.77
C GLY A 142 -14.40 2.27 -6.99
N GLU A 143 -13.38 1.89 -6.23
CA GLU A 143 -13.37 0.74 -5.33
C GLU A 143 -13.15 1.22 -3.90
N ILE A 144 -13.94 0.69 -2.96
CA ILE A 144 -13.77 0.90 -1.52
C ILE A 144 -13.23 -0.38 -0.94
N ASP A 145 -11.98 -0.34 -0.50
CA ASP A 145 -11.27 -1.43 0.15
C ASP A 145 -11.36 -1.32 1.66
N LEU A 146 -11.79 -2.40 2.29
CA LEU A 146 -11.95 -2.53 3.74
C LEU A 146 -10.91 -3.53 4.24
N ASP A 147 -9.83 -3.00 4.79
CA ASP A 147 -8.62 -3.74 5.10
C ASP A 147 -8.46 -4.01 6.59
N GLU A 148 -8.43 -5.29 6.96
CA GLU A 148 -7.90 -5.74 8.24
C GLU A 148 -6.44 -6.14 8.07
N VAL A 149 -5.53 -5.28 8.54
CA VAL A 149 -4.09 -5.38 8.31
C VAL A 149 -3.37 -5.96 9.53
N ARG A 150 -2.45 -6.88 9.29
CA ARG A 150 -1.45 -7.35 10.25
C ARG A 150 -0.06 -7.11 9.71
N PHE A 151 0.81 -6.50 10.51
CA PHE A 151 2.24 -6.36 10.19
C PHE A 151 3.04 -7.55 10.72
N PHE A 152 4.07 -7.97 9.99
CA PHE A 152 4.99 -9.04 10.41
C PHE A 152 6.42 -8.77 9.93
N ALA A 153 7.41 -9.37 10.60
CA ALA A 153 8.81 -9.32 10.21
C ALA A 153 9.14 -10.52 9.30
N PRO A 154 10.03 -10.38 8.33
CA PRO A 154 10.46 -11.52 7.51
C PRO A 154 10.95 -12.69 8.38
N GLY A 155 10.58 -13.91 8.02
CA GLY A 155 10.92 -15.11 8.79
C GLY A 155 10.03 -15.39 10.00
N THR A 156 9.23 -14.42 10.48
CA THR A 156 8.25 -14.62 11.57
C THR A 156 6.82 -14.86 11.04
N ALA A 157 6.73 -15.25 9.77
CA ALA A 157 5.49 -15.32 9.00
C ALA A 157 4.57 -16.47 9.47
N GLY A 158 3.86 -16.26 10.59
CA GLY A 158 2.99 -17.27 11.21
C GLY A 158 2.77 -17.00 12.69
N ASP A 159 3.68 -16.25 13.30
CA ASP A 159 3.56 -15.84 14.69
C ASP A 159 2.55 -14.69 14.83
N ARG A 160 1.37 -15.02 15.34
CA ARG A 160 0.29 -14.06 15.60
C ARG A 160 0.60 -13.17 16.81
N ARG A 161 1.49 -13.60 17.71
CA ARG A 161 1.81 -12.88 18.96
C ARG A 161 2.64 -11.63 18.71
N THR A 162 3.40 -11.60 17.62
CA THR A 162 4.20 -10.44 17.23
C THR A 162 3.43 -9.46 16.32
N SER A 163 2.30 -9.85 15.75
CA SER A 163 1.55 -9.02 14.79
C SER A 163 0.68 -7.92 15.43
N ARG A 164 0.83 -6.66 14.99
CA ARG A 164 -0.11 -5.56 15.33
C ARG A 164 -1.23 -5.48 14.30
N ARG A 165 -2.48 -5.37 14.77
CA ARG A 165 -3.66 -5.16 13.92
C ARG A 165 -3.89 -3.68 13.63
N SER A 166 -4.40 -3.39 12.44
CA SER A 166 -4.89 -2.07 12.03
C SER A 166 -6.07 -2.24 11.09
N HIS A 167 -6.98 -1.26 11.06
CA HIS A 167 -8.13 -1.24 10.17
C HIS A 167 -8.04 -0.01 9.27
N GLU A 168 -8.21 -0.20 7.98
CA GLU A 168 -8.06 0.85 6.97
C GLU A 168 -9.20 0.78 5.95
N VAL A 169 -9.62 1.95 5.49
CA VAL A 169 -10.53 2.10 4.35
C VAL A 169 -9.76 2.85 3.28
N GLU A 170 -9.55 2.24 2.12
CA GLU A 170 -9.02 2.90 0.92
C GLU A 170 -10.16 3.12 -0.06
N VAL A 171 -10.20 4.29 -0.70
CA VAL A 171 -11.13 4.56 -1.80
C VAL A 171 -10.31 4.88 -3.03
N GLU A 172 -10.25 3.97 -3.99
CA GLU A 172 -9.50 4.11 -5.23
C GLU A 172 -10.42 4.56 -6.37
N LEU A 173 -9.93 5.48 -7.20
CA LEU A 173 -10.62 5.91 -8.40
C LEU A 173 -10.31 4.96 -9.56
N LEU A 174 -11.34 4.32 -10.13
CA LEU A 174 -11.20 3.38 -11.24
C LEU A 174 -11.54 4.01 -12.60
N GLY A 175 -12.57 4.85 -12.64
CA GLY A 175 -13.04 5.50 -13.87
C GLY A 175 -13.91 6.74 -13.64
N GLY A 176 -14.21 7.09 -12.38
CA GLY A 176 -14.86 8.35 -12.02
C GLY A 176 -13.91 9.54 -12.08
N GLY A 177 -14.40 10.71 -11.65
CA GLY A 177 -13.56 11.89 -11.41
C GLY A 177 -13.21 12.07 -9.93
N GLU A 178 -12.25 12.94 -9.64
CA GLU A 178 -11.85 13.26 -8.25
C GLU A 178 -13.02 13.78 -7.40
N ARG A 179 -13.99 14.48 -8.00
CA ARG A 179 -15.23 14.88 -7.31
C ARG A 179 -16.06 13.70 -6.81
N ASP A 180 -16.06 12.58 -7.54
CA ASP A 180 -16.74 11.36 -7.09
C ASP A 180 -16.00 10.75 -5.89
N LEU A 181 -14.66 10.72 -5.94
CA LEU A 181 -13.81 10.30 -4.82
C LEU A 181 -14.06 11.15 -3.57
N GLU A 182 -14.06 12.48 -3.71
CA GLU A 182 -14.33 13.42 -2.62
C GLU A 182 -15.69 13.17 -1.98
N ARG A 183 -16.74 12.98 -2.80
CA ARG A 183 -18.10 12.69 -2.31
C ARG A 183 -18.16 11.39 -1.50
N LEU A 184 -17.55 10.32 -2.01
CA LEU A 184 -17.48 9.03 -1.30
C LEU A 184 -16.74 9.19 0.04
N VAL A 185 -15.58 9.84 0.03
CA VAL A 185 -14.75 10.06 1.22
C VAL A 185 -15.44 10.93 2.26
N GLN A 186 -16.08 12.03 1.84
CA GLN A 186 -16.85 12.90 2.74
C GLN A 186 -18.01 12.15 3.39
N ALA A 187 -18.75 11.36 2.60
CA ALA A 187 -19.85 10.56 3.15
C ALA A 187 -19.35 9.51 4.13
N LEU A 188 -18.27 8.80 3.82
CA LEU A 188 -17.64 7.84 4.73
C LEU A 188 -17.22 8.50 6.06
N ARG A 189 -16.59 9.67 6.00
CA ARG A 189 -16.13 10.38 7.21
C ARG A 189 -17.24 11.02 8.02
N ARG A 190 -18.36 11.36 7.39
CA ARG A 190 -19.56 11.86 8.07
C ARG A 190 -20.29 10.72 8.79
N ASP A 191 -20.42 9.58 8.12
CA ASP A 191 -21.24 8.47 8.59
C ASP A 191 -20.48 7.55 9.58
N TYR A 192 -19.15 7.64 9.64
CA TYR A 192 -18.29 6.78 10.46
C TYR A 192 -17.10 7.55 11.06
N ASP A 193 -16.61 7.16 12.25
CA ASP A 193 -15.37 7.71 12.86
C ASP A 193 -14.13 7.24 12.09
N LEU A 194 -13.94 7.81 10.89
CA LEU A 194 -12.81 7.57 10.01
C LEU A 194 -11.87 8.77 10.04
N ARG A 195 -10.60 8.48 10.34
CA ARG A 195 -9.56 9.49 10.47
C ARG A 195 -8.60 9.40 9.28
N PRO A 196 -7.96 10.50 8.87
CA PRO A 196 -6.85 10.42 7.92
C PRO A 196 -5.82 9.35 8.30
N ALA A 197 -5.45 8.50 7.34
CA ALA A 197 -4.37 7.56 7.53
C ALA A 197 -3.02 8.29 7.45
N LEU A 198 -2.21 8.20 8.51
CA LEU A 198 -0.86 8.78 8.51
C LEU A 198 0.12 7.81 7.86
N GLY A 199 0.54 8.13 6.64
CA GLY A 199 1.53 7.37 5.87
C GLY A 199 0.98 6.07 5.26
N SER A 200 1.79 5.46 4.38
CA SER A 200 1.43 4.21 3.72
C SER A 200 1.49 3.01 4.66
N LYS A 201 0.92 1.88 4.23
CA LYS A 201 1.07 0.58 4.91
C LYS A 201 2.55 0.23 5.17
N LEU A 202 3.44 0.52 4.22
CA LEU A 202 4.89 0.35 4.39
C LEU A 202 5.45 1.20 5.54
N VAL A 203 5.16 2.50 5.56
CA VAL A 203 5.64 3.41 6.63
C VAL A 203 5.19 2.93 8.01
N ARG A 204 3.96 2.44 8.12
CA ARG A 204 3.44 1.90 9.38
C ARG A 204 4.06 0.56 9.75
N ALA A 205 4.30 -0.32 8.78
CA ALA A 205 4.97 -1.59 9.00
C ALA A 205 6.42 -1.37 9.49
N LEU A 206 7.16 -0.44 8.88
CA LEU A 206 8.50 -0.06 9.31
C LEU A 206 8.52 0.49 10.75
N ARG A 207 7.58 1.40 11.07
CA ARG A 207 7.43 1.93 12.43
C ARG A 207 7.12 0.82 13.44
N TRP A 208 6.23 -0.10 13.10
CA TRP A 208 5.92 -1.26 13.95
C TRP A 208 7.16 -2.14 14.18
N ALA A 209 7.98 -2.35 13.14
CA ALA A 209 9.19 -3.15 13.23
C ALA A 209 10.39 -2.43 13.88
N GLY A 210 10.24 -1.15 14.27
CA GLY A 210 11.35 -0.34 14.77
C GLY A 210 12.41 0.01 13.72
N ILE A 211 12.10 -0.14 12.43
CA ILE A 211 13.02 0.13 11.33
C ILE A 211 12.86 1.60 10.91
N GLY A 212 13.82 2.43 11.29
CA GLY A 212 13.94 3.81 10.79
C GLY A 212 14.72 3.85 9.47
N PRO A 213 14.61 4.94 8.68
CA PRO A 213 15.60 5.19 7.63
C PRO A 213 16.99 5.24 8.29
N PRO A 214 18.02 4.61 7.70
CA PRO A 214 19.36 4.66 8.27
C PRO A 214 19.78 6.13 8.41
N ARG A 215 20.34 6.49 9.57
CA ARG A 215 20.88 7.84 9.78
C ARG A 215 21.90 8.09 8.67
N ARG A 216 21.81 9.25 7.99
CA ARG A 216 22.89 9.68 7.09
C ARG A 216 24.20 9.57 7.89
N PRO A 217 25.27 8.95 7.35
CA PRO A 217 26.56 9.06 8.01
C PRO A 217 26.83 10.55 8.20
N ARG A 218 27.17 10.95 9.43
CA ARG A 218 27.68 12.31 9.67
C ARG A 218 28.83 12.49 8.69
N GLY A 219 28.76 13.54 7.88
CA GLY A 219 29.75 13.79 6.85
C GLY A 219 31.15 13.63 7.43
N ALA A 220 32.01 12.95 6.67
CA ALA A 220 33.45 13.10 6.84
C ALA A 220 33.70 14.61 6.98
N ALA A 221 34.31 15.01 8.10
CA ALA A 221 34.78 16.36 8.27
C ALA A 221 35.54 16.72 6.99
N ALA A 222 35.06 17.74 6.28
CA ALA A 222 35.87 18.38 5.27
C ALA A 222 37.11 18.86 6.01
N SER A 223 38.23 18.17 5.78
CA SER A 223 39.56 18.64 6.11
C SER A 223 39.68 20.05 5.51
N ARG A 224 39.61 21.05 6.39
CA ARG A 224 40.07 22.39 6.06
C ARG A 224 41.58 22.34 6.23
N ASP A 225 42.26 21.89 5.18
CA ASP A 225 43.66 22.22 4.97
C ASP A 225 43.71 23.47 4.09
N SER A 226 44.20 24.56 4.68
CA SER A 226 44.98 25.63 4.04
C SER A 226 45.44 26.61 5.12
N PRO A 227 46.59 27.30 4.98
CA PRO A 227 47.54 27.27 3.86
C PRO A 227 48.83 26.48 4.12
#